data_AF-A0A519T004-F1
#
_entry.id   AF-A0A519T004-F1
#
_cell.length_a   1.000
_cell.length_b   1.000
_cell.length_c   1.000
_cell.angle_alpha   90.00
_cell.angle_beta   90.00
_cell.angle_gamma   90.00
#
_symmetry.space_group_name_H-M   'P 1'
#
loop_
_entity.id
_entity.type
_entity.pdbx_description
1 polymer ?
#
loop_
_entity_poly.entity_id
_entity_poly.type
_entity_poly.pdbx_seq_one_letter_code
_entity_poly.pdbx_strand_id
1 'polypeptide(L)'
;MAKRCISLHATNLAQLPQHDFEETPFFVVEGEFIEHGFDVTTPPDIEFKPDFPNCCGYHAGLLAQATDWFGKFPNCCPWHQELARQPWFNLASYAGRPLKILLQVYYITHHIEQHLSAPDWYEDITEYIDYNVASFGSPTVGGTQYLGGVEDYVKAITEDILPPEKRRRLLDYLDQQHVPTAAQRPDLNQLYGTFQKWLSSIPALLTFADLKADLAGKVPVDLMLYAPQHNRYLGQTAYKTRTRSQLVDLLLDFTKGLLAGVQSAELVREGLITDLHAHQVQSLGERHRLRQSSLVAYYSKGEGKYLRLLTKWLRNEEAYFAALLPLLPGAGSLPVAAPA
;
A
#
# COMPACT_ATOMS: atom_id res chain seq x y z
N MET A 1 -35.92 -6.72 -17.17
CA MET A 1 -34.50 -6.46 -17.53
C MET A 1 -33.88 -5.62 -16.43
N ALA A 2 -33.25 -6.32 -15.48
CA ALA A 2 -32.82 -5.81 -14.18
C ALA A 2 -31.52 -5.00 -14.30
N LYS A 3 -31.54 -3.77 -13.77
CA LYS A 3 -30.37 -2.87 -13.66
C LYS A 3 -30.29 -2.21 -12.28
N ARG A 4 -30.89 -2.80 -11.24
CA ARG A 4 -31.08 -2.14 -9.94
C ARG A 4 -30.67 -2.93 -8.70
N CYS A 5 -29.84 -3.97 -8.84
CA CYS A 5 -29.14 -4.52 -7.68
C CYS A 5 -27.72 -3.98 -7.67
N ILE A 6 -27.45 -3.10 -6.69
CA ILE A 6 -26.12 -2.63 -6.28
C ILE A 6 -25.30 -1.96 -7.41
N SER A 7 -25.64 -0.72 -7.73
CA SER A 7 -24.73 0.18 -8.46
C SER A 7 -23.58 0.61 -7.55
N LEU A 8 -22.53 -0.22 -7.47
CA LEU A 8 -21.22 0.26 -7.07
C LEU A 8 -20.51 0.78 -8.33
N HIS A 9 -20.15 2.07 -8.34
CA HIS A 9 -19.27 2.62 -9.36
C HIS A 9 -17.88 1.98 -9.24
N ALA A 10 -17.71 0.79 -9.84
CA ALA A 10 -16.42 0.18 -10.10
C ALA A 10 -15.74 0.98 -11.22
N THR A 11 -14.98 1.99 -10.82
CA THR A 11 -14.27 2.85 -11.77
C THR A 11 -12.90 2.25 -12.02
N ASN A 12 -12.66 1.80 -13.26
CA ASN A 12 -11.39 1.35 -13.86
C ASN A 12 -10.58 0.31 -13.08
N LEU A 13 -11.03 -0.95 -13.13
CA LEU A 13 -10.18 -2.12 -12.89
C LEU A 13 -9.51 -2.54 -14.20
N ALA A 14 -8.20 -2.32 -14.31
CA ALA A 14 -7.41 -2.80 -15.44
C ALA A 14 -7.46 -4.33 -15.52
N GLN A 15 -7.73 -4.87 -16.72
CA GLN A 15 -7.79 -6.30 -16.99
C GLN A 15 -6.36 -6.83 -17.17
N LEU A 16 -5.97 -7.81 -16.36
CA LEU A 16 -4.80 -8.66 -16.61
C LEU A 16 -5.28 -10.12 -16.81
N PRO A 17 -4.56 -10.92 -17.62
CA PRO A 17 -5.02 -12.24 -18.05
C PRO A 17 -5.15 -13.24 -16.88
N GLN A 18 -6.17 -14.09 -16.99
CA GLN A 18 -6.49 -15.15 -16.04
C GLN A 18 -5.42 -16.24 -16.08
N HIS A 19 -4.80 -16.52 -14.92
CA HIS A 19 -3.97 -17.70 -14.69
C HIS A 19 -4.56 -18.49 -13.51
N ASP A 20 -4.54 -19.82 -13.58
CA ASP A 20 -4.89 -20.69 -12.45
C ASP A 20 -3.81 -20.55 -11.36
N PHE A 21 -4.22 -20.05 -10.18
CA PHE A 21 -3.33 -19.72 -9.06
C PHE A 21 -3.50 -20.72 -7.93
N GLU A 22 -2.74 -21.82 -7.95
CA GLU A 22 -2.48 -22.54 -6.68
C GLU A 22 -1.00 -22.60 -6.27
N GLU A 23 -0.01 -22.26 -7.12
CA GLU A 23 1.41 -22.26 -6.67
C GLU A 23 2.32 -21.15 -7.22
N THR A 24 1.85 -20.27 -8.12
CA THR A 24 2.68 -19.18 -8.68
C THR A 24 2.36 -17.84 -8.03
N PRO A 25 3.38 -17.06 -7.58
CA PRO A 25 3.14 -15.72 -7.06
C PRO A 25 2.55 -14.84 -8.17
N PHE A 26 1.53 -14.04 -7.85
CA PHE A 26 0.89 -13.12 -8.81
C PHE A 26 1.89 -12.06 -9.33
N PHE A 27 2.85 -11.68 -8.48
CA PHE A 27 3.91 -10.76 -8.85
C PHE A 27 5.26 -11.28 -8.36
N VAL A 28 6.19 -11.47 -9.29
CA VAL A 28 7.59 -11.80 -9.03
C VAL A 28 8.44 -10.80 -9.80
N VAL A 29 9.28 -10.04 -9.09
CA VAL A 29 10.39 -9.32 -9.72
C VAL A 29 11.62 -10.18 -9.49
N GLU A 30 11.97 -10.98 -10.50
CA GLU A 30 13.23 -11.72 -10.52
C GLU A 30 14.34 -10.81 -11.06
N GLY A 31 15.36 -10.56 -10.24
CA GLY A 31 16.59 -9.88 -10.64
C GLY A 31 17.30 -9.18 -9.50
N GLU A 32 18.63 -9.32 -9.43
CA GLU A 32 19.50 -8.35 -8.76
C GLU A 32 19.47 -7.06 -9.60
N PHE A 33 18.43 -6.22 -9.40
CA PHE A 33 18.33 -4.95 -10.11
C PHE A 33 19.35 -3.97 -9.56
N ILE A 34 20.47 -3.84 -10.28
CA ILE A 34 21.48 -2.81 -10.05
C ILE A 34 21.05 -1.58 -10.84
N GLU A 35 20.70 -0.52 -10.14
CA GLU A 35 20.48 0.79 -10.75
C GLU A 35 21.72 1.63 -10.51
N HIS A 36 22.36 2.08 -11.58
CA HIS A 36 23.47 3.01 -11.45
C HIS A 36 22.96 4.36 -10.95
N GLY A 37 23.63 4.91 -9.95
CA GLY A 37 23.34 6.26 -9.49
C GLY A 37 23.58 7.31 -10.59
N PHE A 38 22.92 8.45 -10.45
CA PHE A 38 23.04 9.60 -11.34
C PHE A 38 23.45 10.84 -10.55
N ASP A 39 24.02 11.84 -11.20
CA ASP A 39 24.36 13.09 -10.54
C ASP A 39 23.12 13.98 -10.40
N VAL A 40 22.95 14.55 -9.21
CA VAL A 40 21.92 15.55 -8.95
C VAL A 40 22.38 16.87 -9.54
N THR A 41 21.51 17.50 -10.32
CA THR A 41 21.78 18.81 -10.90
C THR A 41 21.89 19.83 -9.78
N THR A 42 22.98 20.61 -9.77
CA THR A 42 23.13 21.73 -8.84
C THR A 42 21.95 22.70 -9.02
N PRO A 43 21.18 23.00 -7.96
CA PRO A 43 20.16 24.05 -8.02
C PRO A 43 20.77 25.37 -8.53
N PRO A 44 20.10 26.06 -9.48
CA PRO A 44 20.69 27.19 -10.22
C PRO A 44 20.96 28.41 -9.34
N ASP A 45 20.33 28.47 -8.18
CA ASP A 45 20.38 29.55 -7.18
C ASP A 45 21.38 29.29 -6.05
N ILE A 46 22.11 28.17 -6.09
CA ILE A 46 23.15 27.87 -5.12
C ILE A 46 24.47 28.51 -5.54
N GLU A 47 24.98 29.38 -4.68
CA GLU A 47 26.34 29.91 -4.76
C GLU A 47 27.22 29.29 -3.68
N PHE A 48 28.27 28.57 -4.10
CA PHE A 48 29.25 28.05 -3.17
C PHE A 48 30.11 29.17 -2.59
N LYS A 49 30.36 29.11 -1.28
CA LYS A 49 31.37 29.97 -0.65
C LYS A 49 32.76 29.65 -1.23
N PRO A 50 33.66 30.65 -1.38
CA PRO A 50 34.98 30.46 -1.97
C PRO A 50 35.81 29.31 -1.37
N ASP A 51 35.68 29.07 -0.06
CA ASP A 51 36.41 28.02 0.65
C ASP A 51 35.59 26.72 0.81
N PHE A 52 34.46 26.54 0.13
CA PHE A 52 33.67 25.30 0.22
C PHE A 52 34.51 24.10 -0.26
N PRO A 53 34.52 22.97 0.47
CA PRO A 53 33.71 22.62 1.65
C PRO A 53 34.27 23.03 3.02
N ASN A 54 35.47 23.61 3.08
CA ASN A 54 36.12 24.06 4.32
C ASN A 54 35.57 25.39 4.86
N CYS A 55 34.50 25.92 4.25
CA CYS A 55 33.91 27.21 4.60
C CYS A 55 33.34 27.31 6.03
N CYS A 56 33.04 26.19 6.69
CA CYS A 56 32.63 26.14 8.10
C CYS A 56 32.85 24.76 8.73
N GLY A 57 32.78 24.69 10.07
CA GLY A 57 32.96 23.44 10.82
C GLY A 57 31.92 22.36 10.51
N TYR A 58 30.71 22.74 10.12
CA TYR A 58 29.66 21.78 9.73
C TYR A 58 30.01 21.07 8.41
N HIS A 59 30.28 21.82 7.33
CA HIS A 59 30.62 21.22 6.03
C HIS A 59 31.94 20.45 6.06
N ALA A 60 32.96 20.99 6.74
CA ALA A 60 34.23 20.29 6.92
C ALA A 60 34.04 19.00 7.76
N GLY A 61 33.24 19.06 8.83
CA GLY A 61 32.92 17.92 9.67
C GLY A 61 32.13 16.83 8.93
N LEU A 62 31.13 17.21 8.13
CA LEU A 62 30.34 16.29 7.33
C LEU A 62 31.19 15.58 6.27
N LEU A 63 32.06 16.31 5.57
CA LEU A 63 33.00 15.71 4.62
C LEU A 63 33.98 14.74 5.32
N ALA A 64 34.50 15.11 6.48
CA ALA A 64 35.40 14.26 7.25
C ALA A 64 34.70 12.96 7.68
N GLN A 65 33.46 13.04 8.17
CA GLN A 65 32.66 11.86 8.54
C GLN A 65 32.36 10.97 7.34
N ALA A 66 31.95 11.55 6.21
CA ALA A 66 31.69 10.79 5.00
C ALA A 66 32.96 10.12 4.44
N THR A 67 34.12 10.79 4.56
CA THR A 67 35.41 10.25 4.15
C THR A 67 35.87 9.11 5.07
N ASP A 68 35.73 9.26 6.39
CA ASP A 68 36.04 8.19 7.36
C ASP A 68 35.14 6.96 7.15
N TRP A 69 33.84 7.17 6.93
CA TRP A 69 32.92 6.08 6.57
C TRP A 69 33.37 5.37 5.29
N PHE A 70 33.69 6.13 4.24
CA PHE A 70 34.09 5.56 2.96
C PHE A 70 35.42 4.80 3.06
N GLY A 71 36.35 5.25 3.89
CA GLY A 71 37.61 4.54 4.16
C GLY A 71 37.41 3.15 4.79
N LYS A 72 36.25 2.92 5.44
CA LYS A 72 35.87 1.61 6.01
C LYS A 72 35.02 0.78 5.04
N PHE A 73 34.41 1.40 4.02
CA PHE A 73 33.61 0.72 3.01
C PHE A 73 34.49 -0.07 2.03
N PRO A 74 34.10 -1.31 1.62
CA PRO A 74 32.88 -2.04 1.94
C PRO A 74 32.96 -2.90 3.21
N ASN A 75 34.05 -2.83 3.97
CA ASN A 75 34.28 -3.70 5.13
C ASN A 75 33.59 -3.24 6.43
N CYS A 76 32.76 -2.20 6.38
CA CYS A 76 32.18 -1.55 7.57
C CYS A 76 31.06 -2.35 8.25
N CYS A 77 30.39 -3.28 7.55
CA CYS A 77 29.39 -4.17 8.14
C CYS A 77 29.19 -5.45 7.30
N PRO A 78 28.56 -6.51 7.85
CA PRO A 78 28.35 -7.77 7.13
C PRO A 78 27.61 -7.61 5.79
N TRP A 79 26.63 -6.70 5.71
CA TRP A 79 25.89 -6.46 4.47
C TRP A 79 26.77 -5.85 3.37
N HIS A 80 27.59 -4.85 3.70
CA HIS A 80 28.54 -4.29 2.73
C HIS A 80 29.67 -5.26 2.39
N GLN A 81 30.09 -6.13 3.32
CA GLN A 81 31.04 -7.20 3.03
C GLN A 81 30.46 -8.21 2.03
N GLU A 82 29.16 -8.51 2.11
CA GLU A 82 28.47 -9.35 1.13
C GLU A 82 28.35 -8.67 -0.22
N LEU A 83 28.07 -7.36 -0.23
CA LEU A 83 28.09 -6.55 -1.45
C LEU A 83 29.45 -6.64 -2.17
N ALA A 84 30.56 -6.63 -1.42
CA ALA A 84 31.91 -6.74 -1.98
C ALA A 84 32.21 -8.10 -2.64
N ARG A 85 31.41 -9.14 -2.34
CA ARG A 85 31.54 -10.47 -2.95
C ARG A 85 30.82 -10.59 -4.29
N GLN A 86 30.00 -9.61 -4.64
CA GLN A 86 29.22 -9.66 -5.87
C GLN A 86 30.10 -9.45 -7.11
N PRO A 87 29.91 -10.22 -8.20
CA PRO A 87 30.78 -10.14 -9.39
C PRO A 87 30.81 -8.77 -10.07
N TRP A 88 29.75 -7.99 -9.91
CA TRP A 88 29.59 -6.66 -10.49
C TRP A 88 30.13 -5.54 -9.58
N PHE A 89 30.56 -5.85 -8.36
CA PHE A 89 31.02 -4.83 -7.42
C PHE A 89 32.40 -4.30 -7.81
N ASN A 90 32.51 -2.97 -7.91
CA ASN A 90 33.78 -2.28 -8.08
C ASN A 90 33.83 -1.05 -7.18
N LEU A 91 34.75 -1.03 -6.22
CA LEU A 91 34.91 0.08 -5.27
C LEU A 91 35.22 1.41 -5.98
N ALA A 92 35.95 1.40 -7.09
CA ALA A 92 36.30 2.61 -7.84
C ALA A 92 35.07 3.34 -8.37
N SER A 93 33.98 2.61 -8.66
CA SER A 93 32.69 3.20 -9.07
C SER A 93 32.04 4.06 -7.99
N TYR A 94 32.57 4.05 -6.75
CA TYR A 94 32.06 4.78 -5.61
C TYR A 94 33.04 5.86 -5.10
N ALA A 95 34.17 6.13 -5.78
CA ALA A 95 35.22 7.02 -5.27
C ALA A 95 34.75 8.45 -4.93
N GLY A 96 33.74 8.97 -5.65
CA GLY A 96 33.18 10.31 -5.42
C GLY A 96 32.12 10.41 -4.32
N ARG A 97 31.81 9.31 -3.61
CA ARG A 97 30.69 9.28 -2.65
C ARG A 97 30.78 10.30 -1.52
N PRO A 98 31.94 10.53 -0.86
CA PRO A 98 32.02 11.51 0.22
C PRO A 98 31.63 12.93 -0.20
N LEU A 99 32.14 13.38 -1.35
CA LEU A 99 31.82 14.69 -1.90
C LEU A 99 30.36 14.77 -2.35
N LYS A 100 29.84 13.70 -2.97
CA LYS A 100 28.43 13.61 -3.35
C LYS A 100 27.50 13.75 -2.14
N ILE A 101 27.75 13.02 -1.05
CA ILE A 101 26.97 13.11 0.20
C ILE A 101 26.93 14.56 0.68
N LEU A 102 28.09 15.20 0.79
CA LEU A 102 28.20 16.58 1.24
C LEU A 102 27.43 17.56 0.34
N LEU A 103 27.62 17.47 -0.98
CA LEU A 103 26.93 18.35 -1.93
C LEU A 103 25.42 18.18 -1.85
N GLN A 104 24.93 16.95 -1.76
CA GLN A 104 23.50 16.69 -1.69
C GLN A 104 22.88 17.15 -0.37
N VAL A 105 23.58 16.97 0.75
CA VAL A 105 23.15 17.57 2.04
C VAL A 105 23.08 19.08 1.90
N TYR A 106 24.08 19.71 1.29
CA TYR A 106 24.06 21.16 1.05
C TYR A 106 22.89 21.59 0.14
N TYR A 107 22.57 20.82 -0.89
CA TYR A 107 21.46 21.11 -1.80
C TYR A 107 20.11 21.00 -1.10
N ILE A 108 19.85 19.94 -0.33
CA ILE A 108 18.60 19.80 0.40
C ILE A 108 18.46 20.82 1.53
N THR A 109 19.55 21.23 2.19
CA THR A 109 19.48 22.28 3.22
C THR A 109 19.01 23.60 2.60
N HIS A 110 19.57 23.96 1.45
CA HIS A 110 19.13 25.14 0.69
C HIS A 110 17.68 25.00 0.20
N HIS A 111 17.33 23.84 -0.34
CA HIS A 111 15.99 23.54 -0.84
C HIS A 111 14.91 23.68 0.24
N ILE A 112 15.20 23.19 1.45
CA ILE A 112 14.32 23.33 2.61
C ILE A 112 14.08 24.82 2.89
N GLU A 113 15.14 25.62 3.01
CA GLU A 113 15.02 27.05 3.32
C GLU A 113 14.17 27.81 2.29
N GLN A 114 14.34 27.52 1.00
CA GLN A 114 13.60 28.22 -0.06
C GLN A 114 12.13 27.81 -0.15
N HIS A 115 11.81 26.52 0.05
CA HIS A 115 10.49 25.98 -0.27
C HIS A 115 9.58 25.80 0.95
N LEU A 116 10.07 26.05 2.16
CA LEU A 116 9.28 25.90 3.40
C LEU A 116 7.99 26.74 3.42
N SER A 117 7.93 27.85 2.69
CA SER A 117 6.74 28.72 2.64
C SER A 117 5.72 28.31 1.57
N ALA A 118 6.05 27.36 0.71
CA ALA A 118 5.15 26.91 -0.35
C ALA A 118 3.92 26.17 0.22
N PRO A 119 2.74 26.24 -0.43
CA PRO A 119 1.56 25.49 0.00
C PRO A 119 1.78 23.97 0.06
N ASP A 120 2.58 23.44 -0.86
CA ASP A 120 2.94 22.03 -1.02
C ASP A 120 4.37 21.73 -0.51
N TRP A 121 4.87 22.54 0.42
CA TRP A 121 6.26 22.45 0.93
C TRP A 121 6.67 21.04 1.37
N TYR A 122 5.74 20.27 1.95
CA TYR A 122 6.04 18.97 2.51
C TYR A 122 6.30 17.95 1.40
N GLU A 123 5.40 17.89 0.42
CA GLU A 123 5.52 17.04 -0.77
C GLU A 123 6.77 17.43 -1.56
N ASP A 124 7.00 18.72 -1.78
CA ASP A 124 8.18 19.21 -2.49
C ASP A 124 9.51 18.76 -1.83
N ILE A 125 9.67 19.04 -0.53
CA ILE A 125 10.90 18.70 0.20
C ILE A 125 11.10 17.18 0.26
N THR A 126 10.04 16.41 0.53
CA THR A 126 10.15 14.94 0.63
C THR A 126 10.43 14.29 -0.72
N GLU A 127 9.80 14.77 -1.80
CA GLU A 127 10.11 14.35 -3.17
C GLU A 127 11.57 14.65 -3.55
N TYR A 128 12.11 15.79 -3.11
CA TYR A 128 13.52 16.12 -3.35
C TYR A 128 14.47 15.22 -2.54
N ILE A 129 14.10 14.84 -1.31
CA ILE A 129 14.85 13.84 -0.52
C ILE A 129 14.85 12.49 -1.25
N ASP A 130 13.70 12.00 -1.70
CA ASP A 130 13.58 10.75 -2.45
C ASP A 130 14.42 10.77 -3.73
N TYR A 131 14.42 11.90 -4.46
CA TYR A 131 15.26 12.09 -5.64
C TYR A 131 16.76 12.00 -5.33
N ASN A 132 17.20 12.63 -4.25
CA ASN A 132 18.60 12.53 -3.81
C ASN A 132 18.96 11.10 -3.37
N VAL A 133 18.08 10.40 -2.65
CA VAL A 133 18.29 8.99 -2.28
C VAL A 133 18.41 8.11 -3.52
N ALA A 134 17.48 8.23 -4.47
CA ALA A 134 17.50 7.47 -5.72
C ALA A 134 18.77 7.71 -6.54
N SER A 135 19.35 8.91 -6.47
CA SER A 135 20.59 9.25 -7.17
C SER A 135 21.81 8.42 -6.73
N PHE A 136 21.77 7.76 -5.57
CA PHE A 136 22.84 6.85 -5.15
C PHE A 136 22.78 5.50 -5.87
N GLY A 137 21.63 5.15 -6.46
CA GLY A 137 21.39 3.89 -7.15
C GLY A 137 20.93 2.76 -6.23
N SER A 138 20.90 1.55 -6.79
CA SER A 138 20.62 0.29 -6.09
C SER A 138 21.85 -0.62 -6.23
N PRO A 139 22.51 -1.02 -5.13
CA PRO A 139 22.24 -0.63 -3.75
C PRO A 139 22.60 0.84 -3.45
N THR A 140 21.87 1.44 -2.50
CA THR A 140 21.96 2.86 -2.12
C THR A 140 23.18 3.16 -1.24
N VAL A 141 24.38 2.91 -1.76
CA VAL A 141 25.66 3.14 -1.05
C VAL A 141 25.89 4.63 -0.84
N GLY A 142 25.91 5.07 0.42
CA GLY A 142 26.03 6.48 0.84
C GLY A 142 24.69 7.13 1.20
N GLY A 143 23.55 6.50 0.89
CA GLY A 143 22.22 7.05 1.17
C GLY A 143 21.95 7.24 2.67
N THR A 144 22.40 6.30 3.51
CA THR A 144 22.27 6.43 4.97
C THR A 144 23.06 7.61 5.52
N GLN A 145 24.28 7.86 5.01
CA GLN A 145 25.11 8.99 5.42
C GLN A 145 24.48 10.32 4.97
N TYR A 146 23.91 10.35 3.77
CA TYR A 146 23.12 11.49 3.30
C TYR A 146 21.93 11.75 4.23
N LEU A 147 21.08 10.75 4.48
CA LEU A 147 19.89 10.89 5.34
C LEU A 147 20.26 11.36 6.76
N GLY A 148 21.31 10.81 7.35
CA GLY A 148 21.82 11.25 8.65
C GLY A 148 22.26 12.73 8.65
N GLY A 149 22.94 13.17 7.59
CA GLY A 149 23.31 14.58 7.43
C GLY A 149 22.10 15.52 7.32
N VAL A 150 21.05 15.10 6.61
CA VAL A 150 19.78 15.83 6.54
C VAL A 150 19.09 15.88 7.91
N GLU A 151 19.04 14.75 8.60
CA GLU A 151 18.43 14.64 9.92
C GLU A 151 19.12 15.56 10.95
N ASP A 152 20.46 15.57 10.97
CA ASP A 152 21.24 16.45 11.83
C ASP A 152 20.96 17.93 11.55
N TYR A 153 20.85 18.32 10.28
CA TYR A 153 20.47 19.69 9.92
C TYR A 153 19.05 20.04 10.39
N VAL A 154 18.07 19.17 10.12
CA VAL A 154 16.67 19.37 10.55
C VAL A 154 16.55 19.46 12.07
N LYS A 155 17.40 18.75 12.82
CA LYS A 155 17.49 18.87 14.29
C LYS A 155 18.14 20.17 14.73
N ALA A 156 19.17 20.65 14.02
CA ALA A 156 19.99 21.79 14.44
C ALA A 156 19.46 23.16 13.99
N ILE A 157 18.70 23.23 12.91
CA ILE A 157 18.16 24.49 12.37
C ILE A 157 17.28 25.22 13.40
N THR A 158 17.26 26.55 13.39
CA THR A 158 16.48 27.35 14.35
C THR A 158 14.98 27.26 14.11
N GLU A 159 14.17 27.50 15.15
CA GLU A 159 12.70 27.46 15.06
C GLU A 159 12.14 28.56 14.16
N ASP A 160 12.84 29.69 14.02
CA ASP A 160 12.46 30.79 13.13
C ASP A 160 12.45 30.37 11.66
N ILE A 161 13.37 29.48 11.27
CA ILE A 161 13.46 28.96 9.89
C ILE A 161 12.55 27.74 9.76
N LEU A 162 12.64 26.78 10.68
CA LEU A 162 11.84 25.55 10.67
C LEU A 162 10.97 25.43 11.94
N PRO A 163 9.68 25.80 11.83
CA PRO A 163 8.74 25.70 12.93
C PRO A 163 8.61 24.27 13.49
N PRO A 164 8.31 24.10 14.79
CA PRO A 164 8.27 22.79 15.45
C PRO A 164 7.35 21.76 14.78
N GLU A 165 6.19 22.18 14.28
CA GLU A 165 5.26 21.29 13.58
C GLU A 165 5.85 20.71 12.29
N LYS A 166 6.47 21.57 11.47
CA LYS A 166 7.10 21.17 10.21
C LYS A 166 8.32 20.30 10.47
N ARG A 167 9.12 20.64 11.49
CA ARG A 167 10.26 19.83 11.96
C ARG A 167 9.85 18.41 12.31
N ARG A 168 8.81 18.26 13.13
CA ARG A 168 8.29 16.94 13.52
C ARG A 168 7.90 16.13 12.29
N ARG A 169 7.16 16.73 11.34
CA ARG A 169 6.76 16.03 10.11
C ARG A 169 7.94 15.54 9.27
N LEU A 170 9.00 16.35 9.15
CA LEU A 170 10.20 15.96 8.41
C LEU A 170 10.98 14.85 9.14
N LEU A 171 11.12 14.93 10.46
CA LEU A 171 11.76 13.88 11.25
C LEU A 171 10.98 12.57 11.18
N ASP A 172 9.65 12.61 11.29
CA ASP A 172 8.79 11.43 11.15
C ASP A 172 8.96 10.77 9.76
N TYR A 173 9.19 11.57 8.72
CA TYR A 173 9.48 11.06 7.37
C TYR A 173 10.88 10.45 7.28
N LEU A 174 11.91 11.12 7.80
CA LEU A 174 13.29 10.61 7.80
C LEU A 174 13.41 9.30 8.61
N ASP A 175 12.71 9.18 9.73
CA ASP A 175 12.65 7.94 10.52
C ASP A 175 12.10 6.77 9.71
N GLN A 176 11.09 7.01 8.86
CA GLN A 176 10.53 5.99 7.97
C GLN A 176 11.53 5.50 6.91
N GLN A 177 12.49 6.35 6.51
CA GLN A 177 13.52 6.00 5.53
C GLN A 177 14.65 5.14 6.14
N HIS A 178 14.90 5.24 7.44
CA HIS A 178 15.95 4.49 8.13
C HIS A 178 15.56 3.04 8.45
N VAL A 179 14.26 2.69 8.43
CA VAL A 179 13.80 1.33 8.71
C VAL A 179 14.19 0.42 7.53
N PRO A 180 15.03 -0.63 7.72
CA PRO A 180 15.33 -1.57 6.67
C PRO A 180 14.02 -2.25 6.25
N THR A 181 13.52 -1.87 5.07
CA THR A 181 12.28 -2.34 4.48
C THR A 181 12.43 -3.78 3.95
N ALA A 182 13.07 -4.67 4.70
CA ALA A 182 13.00 -6.11 4.45
C ALA A 182 11.85 -6.75 5.25
N ALA A 183 11.64 -6.33 6.51
CA ALA A 183 10.63 -6.93 7.39
C ALA A 183 9.21 -6.36 7.21
N GLN A 184 9.05 -5.26 6.46
CA GLN A 184 7.78 -4.51 6.37
C GLN A 184 7.35 -4.13 4.96
N ARG A 185 8.03 -4.60 3.90
CA ARG A 185 7.48 -4.42 2.54
C ARG A 185 6.15 -5.16 2.47
N PRO A 186 5.02 -4.47 2.24
CA PRO A 186 3.76 -5.15 2.03
C PRO A 186 3.90 -5.98 0.75
N ASP A 187 3.93 -7.30 0.92
CA ASP A 187 3.97 -8.23 -0.19
C ASP A 187 2.61 -8.19 -0.89
N LEU A 188 2.60 -7.75 -2.14
CA LEU A 188 1.39 -7.70 -2.97
C LEU A 188 0.72 -9.07 -3.05
N ASN A 189 1.49 -10.16 -3.03
CA ASN A 189 0.94 -11.51 -3.00
C ASN A 189 0.18 -11.78 -1.70
N GLN A 190 0.66 -11.28 -0.56
CA GLN A 190 -0.06 -11.39 0.72
C GLN A 190 -1.33 -10.55 0.75
N LEU A 191 -1.31 -9.35 0.16
CA LEU A 191 -2.50 -8.50 0.04
C LEU A 191 -3.54 -9.16 -0.87
N TYR A 192 -3.11 -9.69 -2.02
CA TYR A 192 -3.97 -10.43 -2.94
C TYR A 192 -4.55 -11.69 -2.31
N GLY A 193 -3.73 -12.49 -1.61
CA GLY A 193 -4.23 -13.64 -0.86
C GLY A 193 -5.26 -13.25 0.20
N THR A 194 -5.06 -12.12 0.90
CA THR A 194 -6.03 -11.59 1.86
C THR A 194 -7.36 -11.21 1.18
N PHE A 195 -7.29 -10.54 0.03
CA PHE A 195 -8.46 -10.18 -0.78
C PHE A 195 -9.21 -11.42 -1.29
N GLN A 196 -8.51 -12.38 -1.91
CA GLN A 196 -9.11 -13.62 -2.43
C GLN A 196 -9.80 -14.43 -1.34
N LYS A 197 -9.21 -14.47 -0.15
CA LYS A 197 -9.78 -15.12 1.03
C LYS A 197 -11.05 -14.43 1.51
N TRP A 198 -11.07 -13.09 1.49
CA TRP A 198 -12.28 -12.32 1.78
C TRP A 198 -13.37 -12.57 0.72
N LEU A 199 -13.05 -12.53 -0.58
CA LEU A 199 -14.01 -12.77 -1.66
C LEU A 199 -14.62 -14.18 -1.58
N SER A 200 -13.80 -15.19 -1.26
CA SER A 200 -14.23 -16.57 -0.99
C SER A 200 -15.16 -16.68 0.23
N SER A 201 -15.07 -15.75 1.17
CA SER A 201 -15.93 -15.68 2.35
C SER A 201 -17.29 -15.05 2.05
N ILE A 202 -17.47 -14.36 0.92
CA ILE A 202 -18.78 -13.81 0.56
C ILE A 202 -19.74 -14.96 0.21
N PRO A 203 -20.97 -14.99 0.77
CA PRO A 203 -21.96 -16.03 0.48
C PRO A 203 -22.26 -16.16 -1.01
N ALA A 204 -22.33 -17.39 -1.53
CA ALA A 204 -22.72 -17.67 -2.91
C ALA A 204 -24.27 -17.62 -3.08
N LEU A 205 -24.87 -16.49 -2.68
CA LEU A 205 -26.30 -16.24 -2.87
C LEU A 205 -26.54 -15.39 -4.11
N LEU A 206 -27.74 -15.47 -4.69
CA LEU A 206 -28.14 -14.68 -5.87
C LEU A 206 -27.82 -13.19 -5.69
N THR A 207 -28.05 -12.66 -4.49
CA THR A 207 -27.80 -11.26 -4.13
C THR A 207 -26.33 -10.82 -4.26
N PHE A 208 -25.39 -11.75 -4.20
CA PHE A 208 -23.96 -11.49 -4.33
C PHE A 208 -23.35 -12.09 -5.60
N ALA A 209 -24.15 -12.72 -6.46
CA ALA A 209 -23.67 -13.41 -7.64
C ALA A 209 -22.94 -12.44 -8.58
N ASP A 210 -23.55 -11.29 -8.86
CA ASP A 210 -22.98 -10.24 -9.72
C ASP A 210 -21.66 -9.71 -9.16
N LEU A 211 -21.62 -9.39 -7.86
CA LEU A 211 -20.40 -8.93 -7.19
C LEU A 211 -19.27 -9.96 -7.30
N LYS A 212 -19.57 -11.23 -7.05
CA LYS A 212 -18.55 -12.30 -7.10
C LYS A 212 -18.08 -12.51 -8.53
N ALA A 213 -18.97 -12.45 -9.52
CA ALA A 213 -18.60 -12.52 -10.93
C ALA A 213 -17.73 -11.32 -11.35
N ASP A 214 -18.09 -10.12 -10.89
CA ASP A 214 -17.36 -8.89 -11.19
C ASP A 214 -15.98 -8.84 -10.55
N LEU A 215 -15.75 -9.52 -9.43
CA LEU A 215 -14.46 -9.50 -8.74
C LEU A 215 -13.61 -10.78 -8.97
N ALA A 216 -14.20 -11.84 -9.50
CA ALA A 216 -13.51 -13.09 -9.76
C ALA A 216 -12.34 -12.88 -10.74
N GLY A 217 -11.15 -13.33 -10.35
CA GLY A 217 -9.93 -13.20 -11.15
C GLY A 217 -9.43 -11.77 -11.35
N LYS A 218 -10.05 -10.76 -10.73
CA LYS A 218 -9.58 -9.37 -10.80
C LYS A 218 -8.64 -9.05 -9.65
N VAL A 219 -7.69 -8.16 -9.92
CA VAL A 219 -6.74 -7.65 -8.94
C VAL A 219 -7.21 -6.25 -8.55
N PRO A 220 -7.68 -6.02 -7.32
CA PRO A 220 -8.20 -4.73 -6.90
C PRO A 220 -7.03 -3.82 -6.48
N VAL A 221 -6.32 -3.33 -7.49
CA VAL A 221 -5.13 -2.47 -7.33
C VAL A 221 -5.45 -1.24 -6.47
N ASP A 222 -6.65 -0.67 -6.63
CA ASP A 222 -7.18 0.46 -5.87
C ASP A 222 -7.38 0.18 -4.37
N LEU A 223 -7.72 -1.06 -4.01
CA LEU A 223 -7.80 -1.50 -2.61
C LEU A 223 -6.41 -1.76 -2.01
N MET A 224 -5.45 -2.18 -2.83
CA MET A 224 -4.11 -2.56 -2.38
C MET A 224 -3.12 -1.41 -2.34
N LEU A 225 -3.31 -0.41 -3.20
CA LEU A 225 -2.42 0.73 -3.36
C LEU A 225 -3.09 2.01 -2.89
N TYR A 226 -2.28 2.94 -2.37
CA TYR A 226 -2.68 4.34 -2.25
C TYR A 226 -2.77 4.98 -3.64
N ALA A 227 -3.38 6.16 -3.70
CA ALA A 227 -3.33 6.98 -4.90
C ALA A 227 -1.87 7.20 -5.35
N PRO A 228 -1.62 7.24 -6.67
CA PRO A 228 -0.28 7.48 -7.19
C PRO A 228 0.28 8.80 -6.67
N GLN A 229 1.55 8.78 -6.28
CA GLN A 229 2.31 9.98 -5.94
C GLN A 229 3.34 10.21 -7.03
N HIS A 230 3.24 11.37 -7.70
CA HIS A 230 4.20 11.77 -8.71
C HIS A 230 5.34 12.55 -8.04
N ASN A 231 6.57 12.10 -8.24
CA ASN A 231 7.75 12.82 -7.78
C ASN A 231 8.22 13.76 -8.89
N ARG A 232 8.12 15.07 -8.65
CA ARG A 232 8.43 16.11 -9.65
C ARG A 232 9.89 16.12 -10.11
N TYR A 233 10.81 15.61 -9.29
CA TYR A 233 12.24 15.59 -9.57
C TYR A 233 12.70 14.32 -10.29
N LEU A 234 12.07 13.18 -9.98
CA LEU A 234 12.32 11.92 -10.68
C LEU A 234 11.55 11.82 -12.01
N GLY A 235 10.47 12.59 -12.17
CA GLY A 235 9.53 12.40 -13.28
C GLY A 235 8.83 11.04 -13.23
N GLN A 236 8.82 10.40 -12.05
CA GLN A 236 8.30 9.06 -11.83
C GLN A 236 7.04 9.12 -10.97
N THR A 237 6.13 8.18 -11.22
CA THR A 237 4.93 8.00 -10.40
C THR A 237 5.05 6.71 -9.62
N ALA A 238 5.06 6.82 -8.30
CA ALA A 238 5.16 5.69 -7.38
C ALA A 238 3.80 5.40 -6.75
N TYR A 239 3.58 4.12 -6.42
CA TYR A 239 2.42 3.68 -5.67
C TYR A 239 2.88 3.16 -4.32
N LYS A 240 2.34 3.73 -3.24
CA LYS A 240 2.52 3.16 -1.91
C LYS A 240 1.57 1.99 -1.73
N THR A 241 2.08 0.84 -1.28
CA THR A 241 1.25 -0.31 -0.93
C THR A 241 0.61 -0.12 0.44
N ARG A 242 -0.62 -0.60 0.62
CA ARG A 242 -1.28 -0.67 1.92
C ARG A 242 -0.72 -1.83 2.75
N THR A 243 -0.81 -1.70 4.07
CA THR A 243 -0.51 -2.84 4.93
C THR A 243 -1.68 -3.83 4.93
N ARG A 244 -1.42 -5.09 5.31
CA ARG A 244 -2.48 -6.11 5.46
C ARG A 244 -3.57 -5.67 6.42
N SER A 245 -3.23 -4.98 7.52
CA SER A 245 -4.23 -4.49 8.48
C SER A 245 -5.15 -3.45 7.84
N GLN A 246 -4.59 -2.50 7.10
CA GLN A 246 -5.36 -1.45 6.41
C GLN A 246 -6.31 -2.05 5.37
N LEU A 247 -5.83 -3.04 4.60
CA LEU A 247 -6.67 -3.76 3.65
C LEU A 247 -7.83 -4.48 4.38
N VAL A 248 -7.56 -5.19 5.48
CA VAL A 248 -8.60 -5.90 6.24
C VAL A 248 -9.66 -4.95 6.79
N ASP A 249 -9.28 -3.75 7.24
CA ASP A 249 -10.24 -2.75 7.72
C ASP A 249 -11.11 -2.22 6.57
N LEU A 250 -10.53 -1.94 5.39
CA LEU A 250 -11.29 -1.57 4.18
C LEU A 250 -12.28 -2.67 3.76
N LEU A 251 -11.85 -3.94 3.76
CA LEU A 251 -12.71 -5.07 3.41
C LEU A 251 -13.84 -5.26 4.42
N LEU A 252 -13.60 -4.98 5.70
CA LEU A 252 -14.65 -5.00 6.72
C LEU A 252 -15.69 -3.91 6.44
N ASP A 253 -15.28 -2.69 6.11
CA ASP A 253 -16.20 -1.61 5.79
C ASP A 253 -16.96 -1.86 4.49
N PHE A 254 -16.30 -2.42 3.48
CA PHE A 254 -16.96 -2.88 2.25
C PHE A 254 -18.01 -3.95 2.57
N THR A 255 -17.70 -4.91 3.44
CA THR A 255 -18.65 -5.94 3.89
C THR A 255 -19.87 -5.31 4.56
N LYS A 256 -19.69 -4.31 5.43
CA LYS A 256 -20.83 -3.60 6.04
C LYS A 256 -21.70 -2.91 4.99
N GLY A 257 -21.06 -2.23 4.02
CA GLY A 257 -21.75 -1.57 2.91
C GLY A 257 -22.56 -2.54 2.05
N LEU A 258 -21.98 -3.69 1.70
CA LEU A 258 -22.67 -4.75 0.97
C LEU A 258 -23.92 -5.22 1.72
N LEU A 259 -23.78 -5.56 3.00
CA LEU A 259 -24.90 -6.08 3.80
C LEU A 259 -25.99 -5.03 4.02
N ALA A 260 -25.64 -3.76 4.16
CA ALA A 260 -26.60 -2.66 4.27
C ALA A 260 -27.40 -2.46 2.97
N GLY A 261 -26.81 -2.80 1.81
CA GLY A 261 -27.48 -2.72 0.51
C GLY A 261 -28.43 -3.88 0.22
N VAL A 262 -28.40 -4.97 0.99
CA VAL A 262 -29.29 -6.11 0.78
C VAL A 262 -30.61 -5.90 1.49
N GLN A 263 -31.68 -5.80 0.71
CA GLN A 263 -33.06 -5.71 1.20
C GLN A 263 -33.87 -6.94 0.80
N SER A 264 -33.67 -8.06 1.51
CA SER A 264 -34.30 -9.35 1.17
C SER A 264 -35.82 -9.31 1.08
N ALA A 265 -36.48 -8.49 1.91
CA ALA A 265 -37.93 -8.30 1.84
C ALA A 265 -38.38 -7.66 0.51
N GLU A 266 -37.60 -6.72 -0.04
CA GLU A 266 -37.88 -6.11 -1.34
C GLU A 266 -37.63 -7.09 -2.48
N LEU A 267 -36.55 -7.88 -2.41
CA LEU A 267 -36.22 -8.89 -3.41
C LEU A 267 -37.31 -9.98 -3.52
N VAL A 268 -37.89 -10.37 -2.38
CA VAL A 268 -39.05 -11.26 -2.32
C VAL A 268 -40.26 -10.59 -2.98
N ARG A 269 -40.60 -9.36 -2.59
CA ARG A 269 -41.74 -8.61 -3.14
C ARG A 269 -41.65 -8.40 -4.65
N GLU A 270 -40.45 -8.16 -5.16
CA GLU A 270 -40.18 -7.93 -6.59
C GLU A 270 -40.10 -9.23 -7.40
N GLY A 271 -40.26 -10.39 -6.75
CA GLY A 271 -40.21 -11.71 -7.40
C GLY A 271 -38.81 -12.09 -7.89
N LEU A 272 -37.75 -11.46 -7.37
CA LEU A 272 -36.36 -11.80 -7.69
C LEU A 272 -35.92 -13.06 -6.93
N ILE A 273 -36.50 -13.31 -5.75
CA ILE A 273 -36.38 -14.58 -5.05
C ILE A 273 -37.67 -15.37 -5.29
N THR A 274 -37.64 -16.22 -6.32
CA THR A 274 -38.82 -16.99 -6.76
C THR A 274 -39.03 -18.28 -5.97
N ASP A 275 -37.95 -18.90 -5.49
CA ASP A 275 -37.98 -20.12 -4.68
C ASP A 275 -37.40 -19.84 -3.28
N LEU A 276 -38.32 -19.64 -2.34
CA LEU A 276 -38.00 -19.30 -0.96
C LEU A 276 -37.38 -20.47 -0.20
N HIS A 277 -37.76 -21.70 -0.54
CA HIS A 277 -37.19 -22.91 0.08
C HIS A 277 -35.74 -23.11 -0.36
N ALA A 278 -35.47 -23.00 -1.67
CA ALA A 278 -34.11 -23.08 -2.19
C ALA A 278 -33.22 -21.97 -1.60
N HIS A 279 -33.72 -20.74 -1.47
CA HIS A 279 -32.97 -19.64 -0.88
C HIS A 279 -32.63 -19.90 0.60
N GLN A 280 -33.56 -20.46 1.38
CA GLN A 280 -33.32 -20.81 2.77
C GLN A 280 -32.27 -21.92 2.90
N VAL A 281 -32.35 -22.96 2.06
CA VAL A 281 -31.36 -24.06 2.04
C VAL A 281 -29.98 -23.54 1.65
N GLN A 282 -29.88 -22.66 0.64
CA GLN A 282 -28.61 -22.05 0.25
C GLN A 282 -28.02 -21.20 1.37
N SER A 283 -28.84 -20.39 2.06
CA SER A 283 -28.39 -19.57 3.19
C SER A 283 -27.83 -20.43 4.33
N LEU A 284 -28.50 -21.53 4.66
CA LEU A 284 -28.05 -22.51 5.64
C LEU A 284 -26.72 -23.17 5.22
N GLY A 285 -26.62 -23.58 3.96
CA GLY A 285 -25.41 -24.16 3.38
C GLY A 285 -24.22 -23.21 3.46
N GLU A 286 -24.40 -21.95 3.06
CA GLU A 286 -23.36 -20.93 3.12
C GLU A 286 -22.95 -20.62 4.55
N ARG A 287 -23.88 -20.56 5.50
CA ARG A 287 -23.53 -20.39 6.92
C ARG A 287 -22.70 -21.56 7.44
N HIS A 288 -23.05 -22.79 7.07
CA HIS A 288 -22.27 -23.97 7.44
C HIS A 288 -20.87 -23.91 6.82
N ARG A 289 -20.76 -23.59 5.52
CA ARG A 289 -19.50 -23.42 4.81
C ARG A 289 -18.59 -22.39 5.48
N LEU A 290 -19.12 -21.22 5.87
CA LEU A 290 -18.33 -20.20 6.56
C LEU A 290 -17.82 -20.68 7.91
N ARG A 291 -18.66 -21.35 8.71
CA ARG A 291 -18.23 -21.94 9.98
C ARG A 291 -17.14 -22.98 9.77
N GLN A 292 -17.31 -23.88 8.80
CA GLN A 292 -16.30 -24.88 8.48
C GLN A 292 -14.97 -24.25 8.06
N SER A 293 -15.03 -23.23 7.19
CA SER A 293 -13.83 -22.50 6.76
C SER A 293 -13.10 -21.85 7.94
N SER A 294 -13.83 -21.32 8.93
CA SER A 294 -13.24 -20.70 10.12
C SER A 294 -12.57 -21.68 11.08
N LEU A 295 -12.86 -22.98 10.95
CA LEU A 295 -12.21 -24.05 11.73
C LEU A 295 -10.91 -24.53 11.07
N VAL A 296 -10.87 -24.56 9.74
CA VAL A 296 -9.75 -25.17 8.99
C VAL A 296 -8.74 -24.12 8.53
N ALA A 297 -9.18 -22.92 8.17
CA ALA A 297 -8.30 -21.86 7.67
C ALA A 297 -7.90 -20.89 8.78
N TYR A 298 -6.63 -20.45 8.78
CA TYR A 298 -6.13 -19.46 9.72
C TYR A 298 -6.60 -18.05 9.34
N TYR A 299 -7.49 -17.44 10.13
CA TYR A 299 -7.91 -16.04 9.97
C TYR A 299 -7.27 -15.14 11.02
N SER A 300 -6.80 -13.96 10.60
CA SER A 300 -6.33 -12.95 11.54
C SER A 300 -7.48 -12.41 12.42
N LYS A 301 -7.14 -11.76 13.55
CA LYS A 301 -8.15 -11.14 14.44
C LYS A 301 -9.05 -10.14 13.69
N GLY A 302 -8.47 -9.40 12.75
CA GLY A 302 -9.19 -8.45 11.87
C GLY A 302 -10.10 -9.20 10.89
N GLU A 303 -9.57 -10.20 10.20
CA GLU A 303 -10.34 -10.98 9.23
C GLU A 303 -11.54 -11.69 9.87
N GLY A 304 -11.38 -12.19 11.09
CA GLY A 304 -12.46 -12.80 11.86
C GLY A 304 -13.64 -11.84 12.12
N LYS A 305 -13.44 -10.51 12.03
CA LYS A 305 -14.54 -9.54 12.18
C LYS A 305 -15.54 -9.63 11.03
N TYR A 306 -15.08 -9.64 9.77
CA TYR A 306 -16.00 -9.72 8.64
C TYR A 306 -16.67 -11.10 8.56
N LEU A 307 -15.97 -12.18 8.92
CA LEU A 307 -16.59 -13.51 9.00
C LEU A 307 -17.73 -13.58 10.02
N ARG A 308 -17.50 -13.02 11.21
CA ARG A 308 -18.54 -12.96 12.25
C ARG A 308 -19.72 -12.13 11.78
N LEU A 309 -19.48 -11.05 11.04
CA LEU A 309 -20.53 -10.20 10.49
C LEU A 309 -21.38 -10.97 9.46
N LEU A 310 -20.74 -11.63 8.49
CA LEU A 310 -21.42 -12.47 7.49
C LEU A 310 -22.20 -13.61 8.12
N THR A 311 -21.63 -14.30 9.11
CA THR A 311 -22.30 -15.39 9.83
C THR A 311 -23.53 -14.89 10.60
N LYS A 312 -23.44 -13.70 11.21
CA LYS A 312 -24.57 -13.07 11.90
C LYS A 312 -25.67 -12.68 10.91
N TRP A 313 -25.29 -12.12 9.77
CA TRP A 313 -26.24 -11.75 8.73
C TRP A 313 -26.96 -12.97 8.15
N LEU A 314 -26.25 -14.05 7.79
CA LEU A 314 -26.88 -15.29 7.31
C LEU A 314 -27.87 -15.89 8.33
N ARG A 315 -27.55 -15.82 9.63
CA ARG A 315 -28.48 -16.24 10.68
C ARG A 315 -29.74 -15.38 10.72
N ASN A 316 -29.63 -14.09 10.45
CA ASN A 316 -30.78 -13.20 10.34
C ASN A 316 -31.65 -13.55 9.13
N GLU A 317 -31.04 -13.77 7.96
CA GLU A 317 -31.74 -14.21 6.75
C GLU A 317 -32.48 -15.53 6.98
N GLU A 318 -31.81 -16.53 7.56
CA GLU A 318 -32.44 -17.81 7.89
C GLU A 318 -33.67 -17.65 8.78
N ALA A 319 -33.60 -16.79 9.80
CA ALA A 319 -34.72 -16.52 10.69
C ALA A 319 -35.87 -15.83 9.97
N TYR A 320 -35.57 -14.88 9.08
CA TYR A 320 -36.56 -14.18 8.26
C TYR A 320 -37.32 -15.16 7.34
N PHE A 321 -36.60 -15.95 6.54
CA PHE A 321 -37.24 -16.90 5.61
C PHE A 321 -37.94 -18.06 6.35
N ALA A 322 -37.43 -18.50 7.50
CA ALA A 322 -38.11 -19.49 8.34
C ALA A 322 -39.47 -18.98 8.86
N ALA A 323 -39.56 -17.69 9.19
CA ALA A 323 -40.81 -17.06 9.62
C ALA A 323 -41.76 -16.80 8.44
N LEU A 324 -41.23 -16.53 7.24
CA LEU A 324 -42.01 -16.20 6.05
C LEU A 324 -42.66 -17.44 5.40
N LEU A 325 -41.93 -18.54 5.30
CA LEU A 325 -42.38 -19.75 4.58
C LEU A 325 -43.74 -20.31 5.04
N PRO A 326 -44.05 -20.42 6.35
CA PRO A 326 -45.36 -20.92 6.81
C PRO A 326 -46.54 -20.01 6.45
N LEU A 327 -46.28 -18.75 6.11
CA LEU A 327 -47.32 -17.75 5.81
C LEU A 327 -47.72 -17.75 4.33
N LEU A 328 -47.04 -18.51 3.48
CA LEU A 328 -47.29 -18.57 2.03
C LEU A 328 -47.99 -19.89 1.66
N PRO A 329 -49.21 -19.86 1.11
CA PRO A 329 -49.96 -21.06 0.79
C PRO A 329 -49.41 -21.76 -0.46
N GLY A 330 -48.94 -23.01 -0.30
CA GLY A 330 -48.47 -23.87 -1.39
C GLY A 330 -46.99 -23.65 -1.74
N ALA A 331 -46.18 -24.67 -1.49
CA ALA A 331 -44.76 -24.82 -1.84
C ALA A 331 -44.06 -23.59 -2.47
N GLY A 332 -43.59 -22.67 -1.61
CA GLY A 332 -42.42 -21.82 -1.85
C GLY A 332 -42.42 -20.86 -3.04
N SER A 333 -43.52 -20.70 -3.77
CA SER A 333 -43.62 -19.82 -4.95
C SER A 333 -44.60 -18.69 -4.69
N LEU A 334 -44.13 -17.45 -4.87
CA LEU A 334 -45.01 -16.28 -4.84
C LEU A 334 -45.88 -16.28 -6.10
N PRO A 335 -47.19 -15.96 -6.00
CA PRO A 335 -47.99 -15.70 -7.18
C PRO A 335 -47.34 -14.52 -7.94
N VAL A 336 -46.92 -14.77 -9.18
CA VAL A 336 -46.37 -13.76 -10.08
C VAL A 336 -47.44 -12.67 -10.21
N ALA A 337 -47.15 -11.48 -9.70
CA ALA A 337 -48.03 -10.33 -9.90
C ALA A 337 -48.13 -10.06 -11.41
N ALA A 338 -49.35 -10.15 -11.95
CA ALA A 338 -49.61 -9.82 -13.34
C ALA A 338 -49.20 -8.35 -13.60
N PRO A 339 -48.50 -8.06 -14.71
CA PRO A 339 -48.14 -6.69 -15.03
C PRO A 339 -49.42 -5.87 -15.26
N ALA A 340 -49.53 -4.74 -14.56
CA ALA A 340 -50.54 -3.72 -14.80
C ALA A 340 -50.17 -2.84 -16.00
#